data_AF-A0A535ZF89-F1
#
_entry.id   AF-A0A535ZF89-F1
#
_cell.length_a   1.000
_cell.length_b   1.000
_cell.length_c   1.000
_cell.angle_alpha   90.00
_cell.angle_beta   90.00
_cell.angle_gamma   90.00
#
_symmetry.space_group_name_H-M   'P 1'
#
loop_
_entity.id
_entity.type
_entity.pdbx_description
1 polymer ?
#
loop_
_entity_poly.entity_id
_entity_poly.type
_entity_poly.pdbx_seq_one_letter_code
_entity_poly.pdbx_strand_id
1 'polypeptide(L)'
;MHNHSSWGIACVVQGRDRYRHWHHDDEGQLKVLYEKELGPGSFVTWLDPPHDIHSQQGIGDPAFELVLFGKNTMTIPRSYYNPETGEVRTALPQ
;
A
#
# COMPACT_ATOMS: atom_id res chain seq x y z
N MET A 1 2.01 -4.41 -6.12
CA MET A 1 1.41 -3.97 -4.83
C MET A 1 2.06 -4.74 -3.68
N HIS A 2 1.91 -4.28 -2.44
CA HIS A 2 2.50 -4.97 -1.28
C HIS A 2 1.70 -4.74 0.00
N ASN A 3 2.01 -5.55 1.02
CA ASN A 3 1.47 -5.42 2.37
C ASN A 3 2.57 -4.96 3.37
N HIS A 4 2.19 -4.78 4.64
CA HIS A 4 3.08 -4.22 5.68
C HIS A 4 3.14 -5.06 6.95
N SER A 5 2.26 -6.04 7.10
CA SER A 5 2.07 -6.80 8.34
C SER A 5 1.81 -5.90 9.56
N SER A 6 1.26 -4.71 9.31
CA SER A 6 1.01 -3.64 10.27
C SER A 6 -0.08 -2.72 9.74
N TRP A 7 -0.92 -2.19 10.62
CA TRP A 7 -1.68 -0.98 10.32
C TRP A 7 -0.74 0.21 10.08
N GLY A 8 -1.24 1.24 9.39
CA GLY A 8 -0.50 2.47 9.18
C GLY A 8 -1.32 3.60 8.57
N ILE A 9 -0.66 4.75 8.48
CA ILE A 9 -1.19 6.01 7.95
C ILE A 9 -0.14 6.58 6.99
N ALA A 10 -0.55 6.99 5.79
CA ALA A 10 0.28 7.75 4.85
C ALA A 10 -0.37 9.09 4.58
N CYS A 11 0.38 10.18 4.76
CA CYS A 11 -0.03 11.55 4.46
C CYS A 11 0.84 12.10 3.35
N VAL A 12 0.24 12.58 2.27
CA VAL A 12 0.97 13.24 1.18
C VAL A 12 1.46 14.59 1.67
N VAL A 13 2.78 14.81 1.62
CA VAL A 13 3.39 16.09 2.00
C VAL A 13 3.75 16.95 0.78
N GLN A 14 3.97 16.33 -0.38
CA GLN A 14 4.27 17.02 -1.64
C GLN A 14 3.88 16.15 -2.85
N GLY A 15 3.47 16.76 -3.95
CA GLY A 15 3.09 16.07 -5.18
C GLY A 15 1.67 15.50 -5.13
N ARG A 16 1.35 14.58 -6.06
CA ARG A 16 0.06 13.87 -6.12
C ARG A 16 0.29 12.37 -6.20
N ASP A 17 -0.41 11.61 -5.36
CA ASP A 17 -0.34 10.15 -5.34
C ASP A 17 -1.63 9.51 -5.87
N ARG A 18 -1.50 8.46 -6.68
CA ARG A 18 -2.59 7.53 -7.00
C ARG A 18 -2.51 6.36 -6.04
N TYR A 19 -3.35 6.41 -5.01
CA TYR A 19 -3.47 5.36 -4.02
C TYR A 19 -4.49 4.32 -4.46
N ARG A 20 -4.12 3.04 -4.40
CA ARG A 20 -5.04 1.90 -4.56
C ARG A 20 -4.97 1.00 -3.35
N HIS A 21 -6.11 0.72 -2.75
CA HIS A 21 -6.27 -0.34 -1.76
C HIS A 21 -6.70 -1.61 -2.47
N TRP A 22 -6.11 -2.74 -2.11
CA TRP A 22 -6.40 -4.04 -2.70
C TRP A 22 -6.92 -5.01 -1.65
N HIS A 23 -7.73 -5.96 -2.06
CA HIS A 23 -8.19 -7.06 -1.23
C HIS A 23 -8.25 -8.35 -2.03
N HIS A 24 -8.25 -9.48 -1.34
CA HIS A 24 -8.66 -10.74 -1.95
C HIS A 24 -10.20 -10.79 -1.98
N ASP A 25 -10.79 -11.20 -3.10
CA ASP A 25 -12.19 -11.56 -3.19
C ASP A 25 -12.45 -12.97 -2.61
N ASP A 26 -13.69 -13.44 -2.69
CA ASP A 26 -14.11 -14.71 -2.11
C ASP A 26 -13.43 -15.91 -2.79
N GLU A 27 -12.98 -15.75 -4.05
CA GLU A 27 -12.20 -16.71 -4.81
C GLU A 27 -10.69 -16.59 -4.55
N GLY A 28 -10.27 -15.68 -3.68
CA GLY A 28 -8.87 -15.43 -3.34
C GLY A 28 -8.10 -14.63 -4.41
N GLN A 29 -8.77 -14.06 -5.41
CA GLN A 29 -8.13 -13.22 -6.42
C GLN A 29 -7.95 -11.80 -5.89
N LEU A 30 -6.84 -11.16 -6.26
CA LEU A 30 -6.62 -9.77 -5.84
C LEU A 30 -7.41 -8.80 -6.71
N LYS A 31 -8.20 -7.93 -6.08
CA LYS A 31 -9.00 -6.88 -6.72
C LYS A 31 -8.72 -5.52 -6.07
N VAL A 32 -8.90 -4.45 -6.84
CA VAL A 32 -8.90 -3.08 -6.30
C VAL A 32 -10.17 -2.90 -5.49
N LEU A 33 -10.03 -2.62 -4.19
CA LEU A 33 -11.15 -2.27 -3.33
C LEU A 33 -11.61 -0.83 -3.60
N TYR A 34 -10.66 0.09 -3.69
CA TYR A 34 -10.89 1.47 -4.10
C TYR A 34 -9.61 2.13 -4.61
N GLU A 35 -9.78 3.19 -5.39
CA GLU A 35 -8.72 4.10 -5.84
C GLU A 35 -9.03 5.53 -5.38
N LYS A 36 -7.99 6.28 -5.01
CA LYS A 36 -8.06 7.72 -4.69
C LYS A 36 -6.88 8.45 -5.30
N GLU A 37 -7.11 9.68 -5.73
CA GLU A 37 -6.03 10.62 -5.99
C GLU A 37 -5.85 11.52 -4.76
N LEU A 38 -4.64 11.56 -4.22
CA LEU A 38 -4.30 12.26 -2.99
C LEU A 38 -3.39 13.44 -3.32
N GLY A 39 -3.74 14.62 -2.81
CA GLY A 39 -2.89 15.81 -2.85
C GLY A 39 -2.30 16.14 -1.48
N PRO A 40 -1.43 17.17 -1.38
CA PRO A 40 -0.80 17.54 -0.12
C PRO A 40 -1.80 17.77 1.02
N GLY A 41 -1.52 17.22 2.20
CA GLY A 41 -2.39 17.23 3.37
C GLY A 41 -3.48 16.16 3.39
N SER A 42 -3.70 15.44 2.28
CA SER A 42 -4.58 14.28 2.25
C SER A 42 -3.88 13.06 2.84
N PHE A 43 -4.63 12.21 3.53
CA PHE A 43 -4.09 10.99 4.11
C PHE A 43 -5.00 9.79 3.86
N VAL A 44 -4.41 8.61 3.95
CA VAL A 44 -5.08 7.31 3.93
C VAL A 44 -4.63 6.48 5.12
N THR A 45 -5.47 5.54 5.49
CA THR A 45 -5.20 4.57 6.55
C THR A 45 -5.43 3.16 6.00
N TRP A 46 -4.69 2.19 6.53
CA TRP A 46 -4.94 0.76 6.35
C TRP A 46 -4.88 0.06 7.69
N LEU A 47 -5.58 -1.07 7.81
CA LEU A 47 -5.61 -1.87 9.04
C LEU A 47 -4.47 -2.89 9.03
N ASP A 48 -4.35 -3.69 10.08
CA ASP A 48 -3.51 -4.90 10.06
C ASP A 48 -4.00 -5.90 8.98
N PRO A 49 -3.18 -6.91 8.62
CA PRO A 49 -3.60 -7.99 7.72
C PRO A 49 -4.96 -8.59 8.11
N PRO A 50 -5.81 -8.94 7.13
CA PRO A 50 -5.53 -9.00 5.69
C PRO A 50 -5.81 -7.69 4.91
N HIS A 51 -6.09 -6.57 5.60
CA HIS A 51 -6.55 -5.32 4.97
C HIS A 51 -5.45 -4.26 4.86
N ASP A 52 -4.22 -4.71 4.56
CA ASP A 52 -3.01 -3.89 4.52
C ASP A 52 -2.33 -3.85 3.14
N ILE A 53 -2.98 -4.40 2.11
CA ILE A 53 -2.46 -4.47 0.75
C ILE A 53 -2.79 -3.18 0.00
N HIS A 54 -1.77 -2.43 -0.39
CA HIS A 54 -1.93 -1.22 -1.18
C HIS A 54 -0.80 -0.99 -2.20
N SER A 55 -1.00 -0.01 -3.07
CA SER A 55 0.02 0.51 -3.98
C SER A 55 -0.16 2.00 -4.16
N GLN A 56 0.97 2.68 -4.34
CA GLN A 56 1.07 4.12 -4.51
C GLN A 56 1.90 4.42 -5.75
N GLN A 57 1.57 5.51 -6.44
CA GLN A 57 2.20 5.92 -7.68
C GLN A 57 2.02 7.42 -7.88
N GLY A 58 3.13 8.15 -7.98
CA GLY A 58 3.11 9.58 -8.31
C GLY A 58 2.38 9.85 -9.64
N ILE A 59 1.56 10.90 -9.67
CA ILE A 59 0.81 11.35 -10.84
C ILE A 59 1.51 12.55 -11.46
N GLY A 60 2.01 12.40 -12.69
CA GLY A 60 2.74 13.45 -13.43
C GLY A 60 4.18 13.65 -12.93
N ASP A 61 4.36 13.65 -11.61
CA ASP A 61 5.63 13.86 -10.90
C ASP A 61 5.72 12.94 -9.67
N PRO A 62 6.91 12.82 -9.03
CA PRO A 62 7.05 12.14 -7.75
C PRO A 62 6.13 12.71 -6.65
N ALA A 63 5.61 11.83 -5.80
CA ALA A 63 4.91 12.18 -4.57
C ALA A 63 5.77 11.82 -3.37
N PHE A 64 5.73 12.68 -2.35
CA PHE A 64 6.40 12.46 -1.07
C PHE A 64 5.36 12.33 0.03
N GLU A 65 5.60 11.40 0.94
CA GLU A 65 4.66 11.04 2.00
C GLU A 65 5.35 10.91 3.35
N LEU A 66 4.64 11.32 4.39
CA LEU A 66 4.96 10.96 5.76
C LEU A 66 4.16 9.71 6.13
N VAL A 67 4.87 8.65 6.54
CA VAL A 67 4.24 7.35 6.85
C VAL A 67 4.49 6.97 8.31
N LEU A 68 3.41 6.61 9.01
CA LEU A 68 3.43 6.04 10.36
C LEU A 68 2.98 4.58 10.31
N PHE A 69 3.73 3.70 10.95
CA PHE A 69 3.39 2.29 11.11
C PHE A 69 3.19 1.93 12.58
N GLY A 70 2.27 0.99 12.84
CA GLY A 70 2.06 0.43 14.18
C GLY A 70 3.15 -0.51 14.68
N LYS A 71 4.00 -1.02 13.78
CA LYS A 71 5.12 -1.92 14.09
C LYS A 71 6.38 -1.45 13.37
N ASN A 72 7.54 -1.96 13.80
CA ASN A 72 8.78 -1.80 13.06
C ASN A 72 8.73 -2.65 11.79
N THR A 73 8.25 -2.08 10.68
CA THR A 73 8.08 -2.80 9.42
C THR A 73 9.42 -3.14 8.76
N MET A 74 10.54 -2.57 9.22
CA MET A 74 11.89 -2.89 8.71
C MET A 74 12.37 -4.28 9.14
N THR A 75 11.76 -4.86 10.17
CA THR A 75 12.12 -6.19 10.70
C THR A 75 11.09 -7.27 10.38
N ILE A 76 10.06 -6.94 9.60
CA ILE A 76 8.95 -7.85 9.29
C ILE A 76 8.93 -8.07 7.76
N PRO A 77 8.87 -9.32 7.29
CA PRO A 77 8.73 -9.58 5.86
C PRO A 77 7.46 -8.97 5.28
N ARG A 78 7.57 -8.46 4.05
CA ARG A 78 6.45 -8.00 3.22
C ARG A 78 6.19 -9.00 2.11
N SER A 79 4.93 -9.19 1.79
CA SER A 79 4.48 -9.86 0.58
C SER A 79 4.34 -8.84 -0.53
N TYR A 80 5.00 -9.11 -1.64
CA TYR A 80 4.94 -8.37 -2.90
C TYR A 80 4.13 -9.21 -3.89
N TYR A 81 3.08 -8.63 -4.44
CA TYR A 81 2.18 -9.32 -5.34
C TYR A 81 2.32 -8.74 -6.74
N ASN A 82 2.44 -9.64 -7.72
CA ASN A 82 2.39 -9.31 -9.14
C ASN A 82 0.95 -9.54 -9.66
N PRO A 83 0.22 -8.48 -10.06
CA PRO A 83 -1.16 -8.61 -10.51
C PRO A 83 -1.29 -9.32 -11.88
N GLU A 84 -0.23 -9.30 -12.70
CA GLU A 84 -0.25 -9.86 -14.05
C GLU A 84 -0.03 -11.37 -14.04
N THR A 85 0.83 -11.85 -13.14
CA THR A 85 1.21 -13.28 -13.06
C THR A 85 0.56 -14.01 -11.90
N GLY A 86 0.02 -13.29 -10.91
CA GLY A 86 -0.45 -13.86 -9.65
C GLY A 86 0.67 -14.30 -8.70
N GLU A 87 1.93 -14.06 -9.07
CA GLU A 87 3.08 -14.42 -8.23
C GLU A 87 3.10 -13.60 -6.94
N VAL A 88 3.41 -14.27 -5.83
CA VAL A 88 3.63 -13.65 -4.52
C VAL A 88 5.03 -13.97 -4.04
N ARG A 89 5.82 -12.92 -3.79
CA ARG A 89 7.17 -13.03 -3.22
C ARG A 89 7.21 -12.39 -1.85
N THR A 90 7.82 -13.07 -0.89
CA THR A 90 8.02 -12.52 0.46
C THR A 90 9.49 -12.18 0.69
N ALA A 91 9.76 -10.98 1.20
CA ALA A 91 11.11 -10.52 1.53
C ALA A 91 11.07 -9.44 2.61
N LEU A 92 12.18 -9.20 3.31
CA LEU A 92 12.33 -7.97 4.10
C LEU A 92 12.28 -6.74 3.19
N PRO A 93 11.75 -5.59 3.66
CA PRO A 93 11.81 -4.37 2.88
C PRO A 93 13.26 -3.96 2.64
N GLN A 94 13.53 -3.47 1.42
CA GLN A 94 14.81 -2.88 1.02
C GLN A 94 14.77 -1.37 1.18
#